data_AF-A0A2E3WXL3-F1
#
_entry.id   AF-A0A2E3WXL3-F1
#
_cell.length_a   1.000
_cell.length_b   1.000
_cell.length_c   1.000
_cell.angle_alpha   90.00
_cell.angle_beta   90.00
_cell.angle_gamma   90.00
#
_symmetry.space_group_name_H-M   'P 1'
#
loop_
_entity.id
_entity.type
_entity.pdbx_description
1 polymer ?
#
loop_
_entity_poly.entity_id
_entity_poly.type
_entity_poly.pdbx_seq_one_letter_code
_entity_poly.pdbx_strand_id
1 'polypeptide(L)'
;MKTIIIGSSSTVGGKLMEKFSPKYKTMGTFFMNDRGTRPLKNAIHLDVTKSELTEKLILDFKPTCVIYAANYNVKKSLESPLDSQKVNLNSVKAVATLCSSLGIKFIYLSTDRVFEGSGDGSYSETTKMSPLSNFSENKVEAENFIRETVKDYIILRTSMPYGYSQQSEFRGHLKGIITNLSQGIACDLDNSTRRYPTLSDEIVEYIESLILNGEAGTYHISGPEGLTHFEIGKAVAKAYGFDTNLIKEKTSKSHIPSIELKSDDSRFLPRDISNFQQGLSVIRKQAGCAFKMIYSLRPDMLIADQNANDFRIKAGHKISEESPVPEDIDFVVPIPESGIYSATGVAAGSGKPIYFGIIRDYFTEKTLYSATLQNRYENLKRKLIPVREILEGKKIVLVDEAVLSGSTLKVVVSMLKDVGVREIHIRIPSPPMVNECSAKVLPNLKLAGKNMTNQKALEDQLQSDFNVDSFAFLSTKAFISIASSKEKMCFDCFLK
;
A
#
# COMPACT_ATOMS: atom_id res chain seq x y z
N MET A 1 14.78 -5.72 9.16
CA MET A 1 14.62 -6.89 8.27
C MET A 1 15.02 -6.52 6.85
N LYS A 2 15.68 -7.43 6.12
CA LYS A 2 15.89 -7.34 4.66
C LYS A 2 15.01 -8.38 3.98
N THR A 3 14.15 -7.99 3.06
CA THR A 3 13.13 -8.88 2.50
C THR A 3 13.14 -8.88 0.98
N ILE A 4 13.08 -10.07 0.37
CA ILE A 4 12.72 -10.23 -1.05
C ILE A 4 11.25 -10.68 -1.13
N ILE A 5 10.48 -10.04 -2.01
CA ILE A 5 9.11 -10.46 -2.36
C ILE A 5 9.12 -10.95 -3.80
N ILE A 6 9.09 -12.27 -3.99
CA ILE A 6 8.99 -12.89 -5.30
C ILE A 6 7.53 -12.86 -5.75
N GLY A 7 7.23 -12.29 -6.91
CA GLY A 7 5.84 -12.10 -7.37
C GLY A 7 5.17 -10.88 -6.73
N SER A 8 5.91 -9.78 -6.60
CA SER A 8 5.43 -8.50 -6.07
C SER A 8 4.36 -7.83 -6.94
N SER A 9 4.12 -8.35 -8.15
CA SER A 9 2.99 -7.98 -8.98
C SER A 9 1.71 -8.76 -8.65
N SER A 10 1.66 -9.68 -7.69
CA SER A 10 0.40 -10.35 -7.31
C SER A 10 -0.48 -9.46 -6.39
N THR A 11 -1.72 -9.87 -6.08
CA THR A 11 -2.59 -9.11 -5.15
C THR A 11 -1.93 -8.94 -3.78
N VAL A 12 -1.46 -10.05 -3.20
CA VAL A 12 -0.77 -10.03 -1.90
C VAL A 12 0.64 -9.46 -2.04
N GLY A 13 1.38 -9.82 -3.10
CA GLY A 13 2.72 -9.30 -3.37
C GLY A 13 2.78 -7.78 -3.52
N GLY A 14 1.79 -7.19 -4.20
CA GLY A 14 1.69 -5.74 -4.37
C GLY A 14 1.38 -5.04 -3.05
N LYS A 15 0.48 -5.62 -2.23
CA LYS A 15 0.20 -5.11 -0.88
C LYS A 15 1.40 -5.26 0.06
N LEU A 16 2.15 -6.36 -0.03
CA LEU A 16 3.41 -6.56 0.69
C LEU A 16 4.40 -5.45 0.34
N MET A 17 4.61 -5.14 -0.95
CA MET A 17 5.49 -4.03 -1.36
C MET A 17 5.06 -2.71 -0.74
N GLU A 18 3.75 -2.40 -0.76
CA GLU A 18 3.20 -1.16 -0.21
C GLU A 18 3.44 -1.03 1.31
N LYS A 19 3.26 -2.12 2.07
CA LYS A 19 3.38 -2.13 3.53
C LYS A 19 4.81 -2.32 4.03
N PHE A 20 5.62 -3.12 3.34
CA PHE A 20 6.98 -3.48 3.78
C PHE A 20 8.02 -2.46 3.35
N SER A 21 7.94 -1.90 2.13
CA SER A 21 8.98 -0.98 1.62
C SER A 21 9.22 0.27 2.50
N PRO A 22 8.20 0.87 3.14
CA PRO A 22 8.43 1.99 4.06
C PRO A 22 9.08 1.58 5.40
N LYS A 23 8.97 0.30 5.80
CA LYS A 23 9.41 -0.20 7.12
C LYS A 23 10.73 -0.97 7.06
N TYR A 24 10.97 -1.68 5.96
CA TYR A 24 12.05 -2.65 5.80
C TYR A 24 12.79 -2.45 4.48
N LYS A 25 14.07 -2.84 4.43
CA LYS A 25 14.81 -2.87 3.17
C LYS A 25 14.25 -3.99 2.30
N THR A 26 13.43 -3.62 1.31
CA THR A 26 12.58 -4.54 0.55
C THR A 26 12.91 -4.48 -0.94
N MET A 27 13.04 -5.66 -1.57
CA MET A 27 13.19 -5.83 -3.01
C MET A 27 12.05 -6.70 -3.55
N GLY A 28 11.30 -6.21 -4.53
CA GLY A 28 10.27 -6.99 -5.20
C GLY A 28 10.76 -7.63 -6.50
N THR A 29 10.05 -8.64 -6.99
CA THR A 29 10.27 -9.17 -8.34
C THR A 29 8.98 -9.44 -9.11
N PHE A 30 9.03 -9.29 -10.43
CA PHE A 30 7.89 -9.56 -11.31
C PHE A 30 8.33 -10.23 -12.62
N PHE A 31 7.48 -11.09 -13.19
CA PHE A 31 7.73 -11.71 -14.50
C PHE A 31 6.96 -10.96 -15.59
N MET A 32 5.63 -11.12 -15.65
CA MET A 32 4.78 -10.29 -16.50
C MET A 32 4.23 -9.10 -15.72
N ASN A 33 4.35 -7.92 -16.31
CA ASN A 33 3.54 -6.77 -15.96
C ASN A 33 2.52 -6.60 -17.08
N ASP A 34 1.30 -7.12 -16.90
CA ASP A 34 0.20 -7.07 -17.87
C ASP A 34 -0.30 -5.63 -18.17
N ARG A 35 0.43 -4.60 -17.76
CA ARG A 35 -0.08 -3.24 -17.52
C ARG A 35 1.01 -2.21 -17.77
N GLY A 36 1.21 -1.84 -19.03
CA GLY A 36 2.26 -0.93 -19.50
C GLY A 36 2.32 0.49 -18.89
N THR A 37 2.34 0.68 -17.56
CA THR A 37 2.39 2.03 -16.96
C THR A 37 3.16 2.19 -15.64
N ARG A 38 3.64 1.16 -14.91
CA ARG A 38 4.41 1.40 -13.66
C ARG A 38 5.55 0.39 -13.41
N PRO A 39 6.82 0.84 -13.35
CA PRO A 39 7.86 0.08 -12.64
C PRO A 39 7.50 0.07 -11.15
N LEU A 40 7.51 -1.10 -10.52
CA LEU A 40 7.33 -1.15 -9.07
C LEU A 40 8.61 -0.56 -8.46
N LYS A 41 8.48 0.51 -7.67
CA LYS A 41 9.63 1.09 -6.98
C LYS A 41 10.31 -0.02 -6.17
N ASN A 42 11.62 -0.18 -6.35
CA ASN A 42 12.41 -1.27 -5.76
C ASN A 42 11.96 -2.67 -6.18
N ALA A 43 11.48 -2.88 -7.42
CA ALA A 43 11.35 -4.21 -7.99
C ALA A 43 12.06 -4.36 -9.33
N ILE A 44 12.49 -5.58 -9.59
CA ILE A 44 13.18 -5.96 -10.82
C ILE A 44 12.42 -7.06 -11.55
N HIS A 45 12.65 -7.16 -12.86
CA HIS A 45 12.14 -8.27 -13.64
C HIS A 45 12.87 -9.56 -13.23
N LEU A 46 12.12 -10.63 -12.95
CA LEU A 46 12.66 -11.95 -12.62
C LEU A 46 11.75 -13.04 -13.23
N ASP A 47 12.37 -13.91 -14.02
CA ASP A 47 11.78 -15.19 -14.41
C ASP A 47 12.19 -16.25 -13.39
N VAL A 48 11.25 -16.65 -12.54
CA VAL A 48 11.50 -17.62 -11.47
C VAL A 48 11.80 -19.03 -12.01
N THR A 49 11.49 -19.31 -13.28
CA THR A 49 11.81 -20.61 -13.90
C THR A 49 13.31 -20.77 -14.20
N LYS A 50 14.08 -19.68 -14.12
CA LYS A 50 15.53 -19.65 -14.26
C LYS A 50 16.16 -19.56 -12.87
N SER A 51 16.54 -20.70 -12.31
CA SER A 51 17.08 -20.84 -10.95
C SER A 51 18.26 -19.89 -10.69
N GLU A 52 19.15 -19.75 -11.65
CA GLU A 52 20.41 -19.02 -11.54
C GLU A 52 20.17 -17.52 -11.31
N LEU A 53 19.09 -16.97 -11.90
CA LEU A 53 18.70 -15.58 -11.71
C LEU A 53 18.18 -15.33 -10.30
N THR A 54 17.40 -16.27 -9.78
CA THR A 54 16.82 -16.16 -8.44
C THR A 54 17.90 -16.35 -7.37
N GLU A 55 18.82 -17.29 -7.60
CA GLU A 55 19.99 -17.52 -6.76
C GLU A 55 20.87 -16.28 -6.70
N LYS A 56 21.27 -15.74 -7.85
CA LYS A 56 22.07 -14.51 -7.92
C LYS A 56 21.41 -13.37 -7.15
N LEU A 57 20.12 -13.15 -7.34
CA LEU A 57 19.38 -12.11 -6.63
C LEU A 57 19.45 -12.28 -5.10
N ILE A 58 19.23 -13.50 -4.61
CA ILE A 58 19.27 -13.80 -3.17
C ILE A 58 20.67 -13.59 -2.61
N LEU A 59 21.70 -14.07 -3.30
CA LEU A 59 23.10 -13.93 -2.89
C LEU A 59 23.59 -12.47 -2.90
N ASP A 60 23.18 -11.67 -3.89
CA ASP A 60 23.55 -10.27 -4.01
C ASP A 60 22.85 -9.41 -2.95
N PHE A 61 21.54 -9.62 -2.76
CA PHE A 61 20.74 -8.81 -1.84
C PHE A 61 20.93 -9.19 -0.36
N LYS A 62 21.25 -10.47 -0.10
CA LYS A 62 21.45 -11.06 1.24
C LYS A 62 20.24 -10.79 2.16
N PRO A 63 19.03 -11.26 1.80
CA PRO A 63 17.85 -11.06 2.63
C PRO A 63 17.94 -11.88 3.92
N THR A 64 17.20 -11.45 4.94
CA THR A 64 16.90 -12.25 6.13
C THR A 64 15.58 -13.00 5.98
N CYS A 65 14.78 -12.66 4.96
CA CYS A 65 13.44 -13.18 4.73
C CYS A 65 13.12 -13.17 3.23
N VAL A 66 12.57 -14.26 2.70
CA VAL A 66 12.05 -14.37 1.33
C VAL A 66 10.58 -14.73 1.39
N ILE A 67 9.73 -13.90 0.77
CA ILE A 67 8.29 -14.14 0.66
C ILE A 67 7.97 -14.51 -0.80
N TYR A 68 7.54 -15.74 -1.00
CA TYR A 68 7.19 -16.29 -2.31
C TYR A 68 5.68 -16.15 -2.57
N ALA A 69 5.33 -15.11 -3.34
CA ALA A 69 3.97 -14.75 -3.74
C ALA A 69 3.74 -14.90 -5.26
N ALA A 70 4.72 -15.41 -6.00
CA ALA A 70 4.57 -15.74 -7.42
C ALA A 70 3.70 -16.99 -7.59
N ASN A 71 2.87 -16.99 -8.62
CA ASN A 71 1.96 -18.09 -8.88
C ASN A 71 1.54 -18.11 -10.35
N TYR A 72 1.51 -19.30 -10.94
CA TYR A 72 0.82 -19.59 -12.19
C TYR A 72 -0.63 -19.93 -11.86
N ASN A 73 -1.58 -19.10 -12.31
CA ASN A 73 -2.97 -19.20 -11.83
C ASN A 73 -3.71 -20.43 -12.37
N VAL A 74 -4.77 -20.83 -11.67
CA VAL A 74 -5.49 -22.09 -11.94
C VAL A 74 -6.01 -22.20 -13.37
N LYS A 75 -6.55 -21.12 -13.95
CA LYS A 75 -7.05 -21.15 -15.32
C LYS A 75 -5.90 -21.45 -16.30
N LYS A 76 -4.79 -20.74 -16.17
CA LYS A 76 -3.60 -20.97 -17.00
C LYS A 76 -2.98 -22.34 -16.75
N SER A 77 -3.03 -22.85 -15.52
CA SER A 77 -2.51 -24.19 -15.20
C SER A 77 -3.22 -25.31 -15.97
N LEU A 78 -4.52 -25.15 -16.28
CA LEU A 78 -5.25 -26.08 -17.15
C LEU A 78 -4.77 -26.01 -18.60
N GLU A 79 -4.44 -24.80 -19.07
CA GLU A 79 -3.95 -24.55 -20.43
C GLU A 79 -2.48 -24.98 -20.61
N SER A 80 -1.67 -24.91 -19.55
CA SER A 80 -0.22 -25.21 -19.61
C SER A 80 0.29 -25.84 -18.30
N PRO A 81 0.04 -27.15 -18.08
CA PRO A 81 0.42 -27.85 -16.84
C PRO A 81 1.92 -27.87 -16.56
N LEU A 82 2.76 -28.02 -17.59
CA LEU A 82 4.22 -28.05 -17.42
C LEU A 82 4.77 -26.70 -16.97
N ASP A 83 4.27 -25.59 -17.50
CA ASP A 83 4.70 -24.26 -17.06
C ASP A 83 4.18 -23.93 -15.67
N SER A 84 2.97 -24.40 -15.33
CA SER A 84 2.46 -24.41 -13.96
C SER A 84 3.41 -25.14 -13.01
N GLN A 85 3.89 -26.34 -13.37
CA GLN A 85 4.84 -27.09 -12.56
C GLN A 85 6.18 -26.35 -12.40
N LYS A 86 6.73 -25.76 -13.46
CA LYS A 86 7.97 -24.97 -13.39
C LYS A 86 7.88 -23.82 -12.38
N VAL A 87 6.76 -23.09 -12.37
CA VAL A 87 6.57 -21.88 -11.54
C VAL A 87 6.03 -22.17 -10.13
N ASN A 88 5.11 -23.12 -10.00
CA ASN A 88 4.42 -23.40 -8.74
C ASN A 88 5.10 -24.49 -7.91
N LEU A 89 6.02 -25.25 -8.51
CA LEU A 89 6.73 -26.35 -7.84
C LEU A 89 8.24 -26.19 -7.96
N ASN A 90 8.80 -26.31 -9.17
CA ASN A 90 10.27 -26.44 -9.34
C ASN A 90 11.01 -25.20 -8.84
N SER A 91 10.55 -24.00 -9.20
CA SER A 91 11.14 -22.76 -8.71
C SER A 91 10.92 -22.54 -7.21
N VAL A 92 9.80 -23.02 -6.64
CA VAL A 92 9.57 -22.98 -5.19
C VAL A 92 10.59 -23.87 -4.48
N LYS A 93 10.80 -25.10 -4.96
CA LYS A 93 11.82 -26.03 -4.42
C LYS A 93 13.21 -25.41 -4.46
N ALA A 94 13.60 -24.85 -5.61
CA ALA A 94 14.91 -24.20 -5.76
C ALA A 94 15.13 -23.06 -4.74
N VAL A 95 14.14 -22.17 -4.59
CA VAL A 95 14.22 -21.07 -3.63
C VAL A 95 14.22 -21.56 -2.19
N ALA A 96 13.38 -22.55 -1.86
CA ALA A 96 13.31 -23.14 -0.53
C ALA A 96 14.62 -23.81 -0.12
N THR A 97 15.23 -24.59 -1.02
CA THR A 97 16.56 -25.20 -0.80
C THR A 97 17.62 -24.14 -0.54
N LEU A 98 17.65 -23.08 -1.36
CA LEU A 98 18.61 -21.99 -1.18
C LEU A 98 18.39 -21.27 0.16
N CYS A 99 17.14 -20.96 0.51
CA CYS A 99 16.80 -20.34 1.79
C CYS A 99 17.23 -21.21 2.97
N SER A 100 17.00 -22.52 2.91
CA SER A 100 17.45 -23.48 3.93
C SER A 100 18.97 -23.46 4.09
N SER A 101 19.72 -23.55 2.99
CA SER A 101 21.19 -23.56 3.01
C SER A 101 21.82 -22.27 3.57
N LEU A 102 21.12 -21.14 3.42
CA LEU A 102 21.59 -19.82 3.86
C LEU A 102 20.97 -19.38 5.20
N GLY A 103 20.12 -20.20 5.84
CA GLY A 103 19.44 -19.84 7.07
C GLY A 103 18.47 -18.65 6.91
N ILE A 104 17.84 -18.51 5.75
CA ILE A 104 16.89 -17.44 5.43
C ILE A 104 15.47 -17.93 5.73
N LYS A 105 14.69 -17.11 6.44
CA LYS A 105 13.26 -17.40 6.69
C LYS A 105 12.49 -17.44 5.37
N PHE A 106 11.77 -18.53 5.11
CA PHE A 106 11.03 -18.72 3.86
C PHE A 106 9.51 -18.69 4.08
N ILE A 107 8.82 -17.73 3.46
CA ILE A 107 7.36 -17.59 3.55
C ILE A 107 6.76 -17.98 2.20
N TYR A 108 5.83 -18.92 2.21
CA TYR A 108 5.17 -19.42 1.01
C TYR A 108 3.67 -19.14 1.06
N LEU A 109 3.14 -18.43 0.04
CA LEU A 109 1.71 -18.23 -0.12
C LEU A 109 1.06 -19.42 -0.83
N SER A 110 0.26 -20.15 -0.05
CA SER A 110 -0.54 -21.27 -0.51
C SER A 110 -2.03 -20.88 -0.60
N THR A 111 -2.92 -21.87 -0.65
CA THR A 111 -4.33 -21.71 -1.06
C THR A 111 -5.23 -22.69 -0.33
N ASP A 112 -6.50 -22.32 -0.19
CA ASP A 112 -7.60 -23.23 0.18
C ASP A 112 -7.69 -24.50 -0.68
N ARG A 113 -7.35 -24.41 -1.98
CA ARG A 113 -7.45 -25.51 -2.96
C ARG A 113 -6.50 -26.69 -2.72
N VAL A 114 -5.74 -26.71 -1.64
CA VAL A 114 -5.01 -27.92 -1.21
C VAL A 114 -5.96 -28.97 -0.61
N PHE A 115 -7.23 -28.61 -0.41
CA PHE A 115 -8.29 -29.49 0.07
C PHE A 115 -9.35 -29.74 -1.01
N GLU A 116 -10.11 -30.82 -0.84
CA GLU A 116 -11.14 -31.26 -1.78
C GLU A 116 -12.53 -30.65 -1.54
N GLY A 117 -12.80 -30.11 -0.34
CA GLY A 117 -14.11 -29.59 0.07
C GLY A 117 -15.20 -30.65 0.21
N SER A 118 -14.84 -31.82 0.72
CA SER A 118 -15.74 -32.88 1.17
C SER A 118 -16.29 -32.62 2.59
N GLY A 119 -17.32 -33.36 3.00
CA GLY A 119 -17.89 -33.25 4.35
C GLY A 119 -18.58 -31.91 4.60
N ASP A 120 -18.28 -31.27 5.73
CA ASP A 120 -18.75 -29.91 6.06
C ASP A 120 -17.94 -28.81 5.34
N GLY A 121 -16.89 -29.20 4.59
CA GLY A 121 -16.04 -28.30 3.82
C GLY A 121 -15.06 -27.49 4.67
N SER A 122 -14.88 -27.81 5.95
CA SER A 122 -14.05 -27.06 6.90
C SER A 122 -12.74 -27.79 7.22
N TYR A 123 -11.60 -27.09 7.11
CA TYR A 123 -10.27 -27.68 7.23
C TYR A 123 -9.36 -26.89 8.16
N SER A 124 -8.67 -27.58 9.08
CA SER A 124 -7.65 -27.01 9.96
C SER A 124 -6.24 -27.02 9.34
N GLU A 125 -5.26 -26.34 9.96
CA GLU A 125 -3.85 -26.40 9.57
C GLU A 125 -3.30 -27.83 9.54
N THR A 126 -3.77 -28.65 10.48
CA THR A 126 -3.36 -30.05 10.68
C THR A 126 -4.09 -31.06 9.79
N THR A 127 -5.17 -30.64 9.10
CA THR A 127 -5.92 -31.54 8.23
C THR A 127 -5.07 -32.00 7.04
N LYS A 128 -5.15 -33.29 6.71
CA LYS A 128 -4.45 -33.87 5.56
C LYS A 128 -4.94 -33.22 4.25
N MET A 129 -4.01 -32.77 3.42
CA MET A 129 -4.30 -32.18 2.12
C MET A 129 -4.82 -33.24 1.12
N SER A 130 -5.76 -32.83 0.27
CA SER A 130 -6.45 -33.64 -0.74
C SER A 130 -6.65 -32.82 -2.04
N PRO A 131 -5.61 -32.70 -2.90
CA PRO A 131 -5.69 -31.88 -4.10
C PRO A 131 -6.59 -32.51 -5.18
N LEU A 132 -7.37 -31.69 -5.89
CA LEU A 132 -8.30 -32.13 -6.96
C LEU A 132 -7.90 -31.70 -8.39
N SER A 133 -6.72 -31.12 -8.56
CA SER A 133 -6.23 -30.58 -9.82
C SER A 133 -4.71 -30.54 -9.87
N ASN A 134 -4.13 -30.49 -11.08
CA ASN A 134 -2.69 -30.31 -11.25
C ASN A 134 -2.14 -29.05 -10.54
N PHE A 135 -2.92 -27.95 -10.55
CA PHE A 135 -2.54 -26.74 -9.81
C PHE A 135 -2.41 -27.02 -8.30
N SER A 136 -3.41 -27.69 -7.71
CA SER A 136 -3.41 -28.01 -6.30
C SER A 136 -2.38 -29.07 -5.93
N GLU A 137 -2.10 -30.04 -6.81
CA GLU A 137 -1.04 -31.04 -6.63
C GLU A 137 0.33 -30.34 -6.51
N ASN A 138 0.64 -29.43 -7.42
CA ASN A 138 1.87 -28.64 -7.35
C ASN A 138 1.96 -27.84 -6.03
N LYS A 139 0.85 -27.28 -5.56
CA LYS A 139 0.80 -26.55 -4.27
C LYS A 139 1.08 -27.48 -3.08
N VAL A 140 0.42 -28.64 -3.04
CA VAL A 140 0.59 -29.64 -1.98
C VAL A 140 2.02 -30.19 -1.95
N GLU A 141 2.58 -30.51 -3.12
CA GLU A 141 3.95 -31.01 -3.23
C GLU A 141 4.98 -29.95 -2.80
N ALA A 142 4.77 -28.69 -3.19
CA ALA A 142 5.61 -27.59 -2.74
C ALA A 142 5.54 -27.41 -1.22
N GLU A 143 4.34 -27.45 -0.63
CA GLU A 143 4.18 -27.37 0.82
C GLU A 143 4.94 -28.50 1.55
N ASN A 144 4.79 -29.75 1.10
CA ASN A 144 5.48 -30.89 1.71
C ASN A 144 7.00 -30.73 1.62
N PHE A 145 7.51 -30.35 0.45
CA PHE A 145 8.94 -30.11 0.27
C PHE A 145 9.47 -29.03 1.21
N ILE A 146 8.73 -27.92 1.38
CA ILE A 146 9.12 -26.85 2.30
C ILE A 146 9.20 -27.36 3.73
N ARG A 147 8.20 -28.14 4.20
CA ARG A 147 8.19 -28.72 5.56
C ARG A 147 9.38 -29.63 5.82
N GLU A 148 9.79 -30.39 4.81
CA GLU A 148 10.90 -31.34 4.90
C GLU A 148 12.28 -30.64 4.79
N THR A 149 12.36 -29.54 4.05
CA THR A 149 13.65 -28.93 3.65
C THR A 149 14.01 -27.70 4.49
N VAL A 150 13.05 -26.87 4.85
CA VAL A 150 13.29 -25.57 5.49
C VAL A 150 12.89 -25.66 6.95
N LYS A 151 13.80 -25.30 7.87
CA LYS A 151 13.48 -25.28 9.31
C LYS A 151 12.65 -24.06 9.71
N ASP A 152 13.03 -22.89 9.22
CA ASP A 152 12.37 -21.62 9.53
C ASP A 152 11.49 -21.17 8.37
N TYR A 153 10.25 -21.67 8.35
CA TYR A 153 9.30 -21.40 7.28
C TYR A 153 7.93 -20.96 7.80
N ILE A 154 7.18 -20.24 6.97
CA ILE A 154 5.74 -20.00 7.14
C ILE A 154 5.05 -20.43 5.85
N ILE A 155 4.18 -21.43 5.91
CA ILE A 155 3.22 -21.73 4.84
C ILE A 155 1.91 -21.06 5.22
N LEU A 156 1.51 -20.03 4.49
CA LEU A 156 0.25 -19.33 4.73
C LEU A 156 -0.78 -19.72 3.69
N ARG A 157 -1.80 -20.48 4.09
CA ARG A 157 -2.96 -20.83 3.25
C ARG A 157 -4.03 -19.74 3.38
N THR A 158 -4.59 -19.30 2.26
CA THR A 158 -5.65 -18.30 2.24
C THR A 158 -6.69 -18.60 1.17
N SER A 159 -7.89 -18.03 1.31
CA SER A 159 -8.97 -18.14 0.33
C SER A 159 -9.22 -16.79 -0.35
N MET A 160 -9.34 -16.84 -1.69
CA MET A 160 -9.72 -15.73 -2.56
C MET A 160 -9.18 -14.34 -2.10
N PRO A 161 -7.85 -14.14 -2.10
CA PRO A 161 -7.28 -12.87 -1.69
C PRO A 161 -7.72 -11.74 -2.63
N TYR A 162 -8.24 -10.65 -2.05
CA TYR A 162 -8.66 -9.46 -2.78
C TYR A 162 -8.13 -8.20 -2.09
N GLY A 163 -8.04 -7.10 -2.83
CA GLY A 163 -7.50 -5.86 -2.27
C GLY A 163 -7.18 -4.82 -3.33
N TYR A 164 -6.87 -3.62 -2.85
CA TYR A 164 -6.33 -2.54 -3.66
C TYR A 164 -4.82 -2.44 -3.41
N SER A 165 -4.03 -2.18 -4.45
CA SER A 165 -2.63 -1.78 -4.29
C SER A 165 -2.32 -0.60 -5.22
N GLN A 166 -1.29 0.18 -4.91
CA GLN A 166 -0.88 1.30 -5.79
C GLN A 166 -0.53 0.88 -7.23
N GLN A 167 -0.36 -0.42 -7.48
CA GLN A 167 -0.04 -0.99 -8.78
C GLN A 167 -1.29 -1.45 -9.55
N SER A 168 -2.44 -1.56 -8.88
CA SER A 168 -3.71 -1.92 -9.50
C SER A 168 -4.90 -1.58 -8.62
N GLU A 169 -5.87 -0.87 -9.21
CA GLU A 169 -7.11 -0.56 -8.50
C GLU A 169 -7.87 -1.82 -8.11
N PHE A 170 -7.94 -2.83 -9.00
CA PHE A 170 -8.58 -4.12 -8.73
C PHE A 170 -7.86 -5.28 -9.44
N ARG A 171 -7.84 -6.47 -8.82
CA ARG A 171 -7.32 -7.73 -9.39
C ARG A 171 -8.29 -8.89 -9.23
N GLY A 172 -8.04 -9.96 -9.97
CA GLY A 172 -8.75 -11.23 -9.85
C GLY A 172 -10.23 -11.09 -10.16
N HIS A 173 -11.05 -11.80 -9.37
CA HIS A 173 -12.50 -11.89 -9.56
C HIS A 173 -13.20 -10.52 -9.55
N LEU A 174 -12.74 -9.56 -8.73
CA LEU A 174 -13.39 -8.26 -8.60
C LEU A 174 -13.17 -7.37 -9.82
N LYS A 175 -11.99 -7.43 -10.47
CA LYS A 175 -11.67 -6.57 -11.61
C LYS A 175 -12.67 -6.78 -12.74
N GLY A 176 -12.96 -8.03 -13.10
CA GLY A 176 -13.89 -8.35 -14.18
C GLY A 176 -15.30 -7.84 -13.90
N ILE A 177 -15.79 -8.09 -12.68
CA ILE A 177 -17.12 -7.62 -12.25
C ILE A 177 -17.20 -6.09 -12.30
N ILE A 178 -16.25 -5.38 -11.67
CA ILE A 178 -16.24 -3.92 -11.63
C ILE A 178 -16.16 -3.32 -13.04
N THR A 179 -15.30 -3.88 -13.91
CA THR A 179 -15.10 -3.38 -15.28
C THR A 179 -16.35 -3.55 -16.13
N ASN A 180 -17.00 -4.71 -16.07
CA ASN A 180 -18.22 -4.96 -16.84
C ASN A 180 -19.35 -4.06 -16.35
N LEU A 181 -19.57 -4.01 -15.03
CA LEU A 181 -20.65 -3.21 -14.45
C LEU A 181 -20.47 -1.71 -14.69
N SER A 182 -19.24 -1.18 -14.66
CA SER A 182 -18.99 0.23 -14.97
C SER A 182 -19.28 0.57 -16.45
N GLN A 183 -19.32 -0.43 -17.33
CA GLN A 183 -19.68 -0.32 -18.74
C GLN A 183 -21.15 -0.69 -19.01
N GLY A 184 -21.95 -0.98 -17.98
CA GLY A 184 -23.33 -1.43 -18.13
C GLY A 184 -23.45 -2.86 -18.69
N ILE A 185 -22.37 -3.64 -18.68
CA ILE A 185 -22.33 -5.02 -19.19
C ILE A 185 -22.75 -5.98 -18.07
N ALA A 186 -23.70 -6.87 -18.38
CA ALA A 186 -24.16 -7.90 -17.46
C ALA A 186 -23.06 -8.91 -17.10
N CYS A 187 -23.14 -9.46 -15.90
CA CYS A 187 -22.23 -10.48 -15.38
C CYS A 187 -23.03 -11.74 -15.02
N ASP A 188 -22.79 -12.84 -15.73
CA ASP A 188 -23.29 -14.17 -15.38
C ASP A 188 -22.36 -14.84 -14.37
N LEU A 189 -22.81 -14.98 -13.12
CA LEU A 189 -21.98 -15.43 -12.00
C LEU A 189 -22.53 -16.70 -11.35
N ASP A 190 -21.63 -17.60 -10.95
CA ASP A 190 -21.96 -18.85 -10.25
C ASP A 190 -22.54 -18.55 -8.86
N ASN A 191 -23.62 -19.26 -8.52
CA ASN A 191 -24.32 -19.15 -7.25
C ASN A 191 -24.35 -20.48 -6.47
N SER A 192 -23.49 -21.43 -6.83
CA SER A 192 -23.50 -22.78 -6.26
C SER A 192 -22.34 -23.07 -5.31
N THR A 193 -21.23 -22.33 -5.43
CA THR A 193 -20.00 -22.61 -4.69
C THR A 193 -19.60 -21.42 -3.81
N ARG A 194 -19.30 -21.67 -2.53
CA ARG A 194 -18.89 -20.63 -1.58
C ARG A 194 -17.37 -20.49 -1.56
N ARG A 195 -16.89 -19.26 -1.58
CA ARG A 195 -15.48 -18.88 -1.36
C ARG A 195 -15.43 -17.91 -0.20
N TYR A 196 -14.26 -17.76 0.42
CA TYR A 196 -14.11 -16.90 1.59
C TYR A 196 -13.15 -15.75 1.23
N PRO A 197 -13.66 -14.64 0.66
CA PRO A 197 -12.81 -13.53 0.25
C PRO A 197 -12.01 -12.99 1.43
N THR A 198 -10.69 -12.91 1.27
CA THR A 198 -9.80 -12.45 2.34
C THR A 198 -9.10 -11.16 1.94
N LEU A 199 -9.19 -10.13 2.78
CA LEU A 199 -8.62 -8.82 2.47
C LEU A 199 -7.09 -8.86 2.55
N SER A 200 -6.41 -8.45 1.48
CA SER A 200 -4.96 -8.52 1.36
C SER A 200 -4.22 -7.70 2.43
N ASP A 201 -4.80 -6.61 2.93
CA ASP A 201 -4.23 -5.84 4.04
C ASP A 201 -4.08 -6.70 5.30
N GLU A 202 -5.09 -7.53 5.60
CA GLU A 202 -5.11 -8.40 6.79
C GLU A 202 -4.21 -9.64 6.60
N ILE A 203 -4.12 -10.17 5.37
CA ILE A 203 -3.14 -11.20 5.01
C ILE A 203 -1.73 -10.69 5.29
N VAL A 204 -1.42 -9.47 4.86
CA VAL A 204 -0.08 -8.87 5.05
C VAL A 204 0.21 -8.54 6.51
N GLU A 205 -0.79 -8.04 7.25
CA GLU A 205 -0.69 -7.84 8.70
C GLU A 205 -0.38 -9.16 9.42
N TYR A 206 -1.03 -10.25 9.03
CA TYR A 206 -0.78 -11.55 9.63
C TYR A 206 0.61 -12.10 9.30
N ILE A 207 1.05 -11.99 8.04
CA ILE A 207 2.43 -12.35 7.65
C ILE A 207 3.45 -11.56 8.48
N GLU A 208 3.27 -10.25 8.62
CA GLU A 208 4.16 -9.40 9.40
C GLU A 208 4.17 -9.81 10.88
N SER A 209 2.99 -10.08 11.46
CA SER A 209 2.85 -10.55 12.85
C SER A 209 3.60 -11.87 13.08
N LEU A 210 3.41 -12.88 12.23
CA LEU A 210 4.11 -14.17 12.34
C LEU A 210 5.62 -14.00 12.23
N ILE A 211 6.09 -13.18 11.28
CA ILE A 211 7.54 -12.91 11.12
C ILE A 211 8.13 -12.24 12.36
N LEU A 212 7.48 -11.21 12.89
CA LEU A 212 7.99 -10.43 14.02
C LEU A 212 8.00 -11.22 15.32
N ASN A 213 7.09 -12.19 15.47
CA ASN A 213 7.05 -13.08 16.63
C ASN A 213 7.93 -14.32 16.47
N GLY A 214 8.67 -14.46 15.36
CA GLY A 214 9.59 -15.58 15.15
C GLY A 214 8.90 -16.92 14.89
N GLU A 215 7.63 -16.90 14.48
CA GLU A 215 6.80 -18.08 14.29
C GLU A 215 7.21 -18.89 13.06
N ALA A 216 7.06 -20.22 13.13
CA ALA A 216 7.31 -21.13 12.03
C ALA A 216 6.28 -22.25 12.00
N GLY A 217 5.80 -22.60 10.80
CA GLY A 217 4.77 -23.63 10.62
C GLY A 217 3.81 -23.34 9.47
N THR A 218 2.68 -24.04 9.49
CA THR A 218 1.55 -23.81 8.58
C THR A 218 0.49 -23.00 9.31
N TYR A 219 -0.08 -21.99 8.66
CA TYR A 219 -1.10 -21.11 9.21
C TYR A 219 -2.19 -20.86 8.18
N HIS A 220 -3.43 -20.65 8.63
CA HIS A 220 -4.56 -20.27 7.80
C HIS A 220 -4.99 -18.83 8.06
N ILE A 221 -5.38 -18.13 7.00
CA ILE A 221 -6.15 -16.89 7.11
C ILE A 221 -7.24 -16.83 6.04
N SER A 222 -8.47 -16.62 6.51
CA SER A 222 -9.65 -16.59 5.66
C SER A 222 -10.62 -15.51 6.13
N GLY A 223 -11.36 -14.92 5.18
CA GLY A 223 -12.51 -14.10 5.52
C GLY A 223 -13.54 -14.90 6.33
N PRO A 224 -14.35 -14.24 7.18
CA PRO A 224 -15.24 -14.92 8.11
C PRO A 224 -16.53 -15.45 7.47
N GLU A 225 -16.83 -15.05 6.23
CA GLU A 225 -18.06 -15.41 5.52
C GLU A 225 -17.77 -16.09 4.19
N GLY A 226 -18.47 -17.21 3.94
CA GLY A 226 -18.47 -17.89 2.67
C GLY A 226 -19.51 -17.24 1.74
N LEU A 227 -19.09 -16.74 0.58
CA LEU A 227 -19.94 -16.08 -0.41
C LEU A 227 -19.84 -16.77 -1.77
N THR A 228 -20.96 -16.84 -2.49
CA THR A 228 -20.94 -17.24 -3.91
C THR A 228 -20.43 -16.10 -4.79
N HIS A 229 -19.99 -16.41 -6.02
CA HIS A 229 -19.59 -15.35 -6.95
C HIS A 229 -20.75 -14.40 -7.27
N PHE A 230 -21.99 -14.91 -7.31
CA PHE A 230 -23.20 -14.12 -7.46
C PHE A 230 -23.44 -13.17 -6.28
N GLU A 231 -23.31 -13.64 -5.04
CA GLU A 231 -23.39 -12.81 -3.83
C GLU A 231 -22.31 -11.72 -3.82
N ILE A 232 -21.07 -12.09 -4.19
CA ILE A 232 -19.94 -11.16 -4.37
C ILE A 232 -20.29 -10.09 -5.42
N GLY A 233 -20.85 -10.49 -6.56
CA GLY A 233 -21.26 -9.58 -7.63
C GLY A 233 -22.29 -8.55 -7.17
N LYS A 234 -23.31 -8.99 -6.41
CA LYS A 234 -24.31 -8.08 -5.83
C LYS A 234 -23.69 -7.13 -4.81
N ALA A 235 -22.81 -7.62 -3.94
CA ALA A 235 -22.13 -6.80 -2.94
C ALA A 235 -21.27 -5.73 -3.61
N VAL A 236 -20.55 -6.07 -4.68
CA VAL A 236 -19.80 -5.12 -5.51
C VAL A 236 -20.73 -4.09 -6.15
N ALA A 237 -21.80 -4.52 -6.83
CA ALA A 237 -22.74 -3.61 -7.48
C ALA A 237 -23.31 -2.58 -6.49
N LYS A 238 -23.75 -3.04 -5.30
CA LYS A 238 -24.22 -2.17 -4.23
C LYS A 238 -23.15 -1.21 -3.72
N ALA A 239 -21.93 -1.68 -3.48
CA ALA A 239 -20.86 -0.87 -2.91
C ALA A 239 -20.36 0.25 -3.85
N TYR A 240 -20.45 0.04 -5.17
CA TYR A 240 -20.03 0.99 -6.19
C TYR A 240 -21.19 1.75 -6.84
N GLY A 241 -22.44 1.46 -6.46
CA GLY A 241 -23.63 2.12 -7.02
C GLY A 241 -23.97 1.70 -8.45
N PHE A 242 -23.58 0.49 -8.86
CA PHE A 242 -23.94 -0.08 -10.16
C PHE A 242 -25.33 -0.73 -10.11
N ASP A 243 -25.95 -0.91 -11.28
CA ASP A 243 -27.24 -1.59 -11.40
C ASP A 243 -27.12 -3.06 -10.99
N THR A 244 -27.80 -3.45 -9.92
CA THR A 244 -27.82 -4.83 -9.42
C THR A 244 -28.52 -5.80 -10.36
N ASN A 245 -29.38 -5.32 -11.28
CA ASN A 245 -30.07 -6.15 -12.27
C ASN A 245 -29.12 -6.71 -13.34
N LEU A 246 -27.92 -6.14 -13.49
CA LEU A 246 -26.87 -6.63 -14.36
C LEU A 246 -26.19 -7.90 -13.81
N ILE A 247 -26.43 -8.26 -12.55
CA ILE A 247 -25.92 -9.50 -11.96
C ILE A 247 -26.92 -10.62 -12.24
N LYS A 248 -26.51 -11.58 -13.05
CA LYS A 248 -27.32 -12.73 -13.45
C LYS A 248 -26.74 -14.02 -12.88
N GLU A 249 -27.62 -14.95 -12.54
CA GLU A 249 -27.22 -16.26 -12.07
C GLU A 249 -26.85 -17.13 -13.27
N LYS A 250 -25.64 -17.71 -13.22
CA LYS A 250 -25.17 -18.62 -14.25
C LYS A 250 -25.88 -19.97 -14.12
N THR A 251 -26.43 -20.48 -15.22
CA THR A 251 -27.14 -21.77 -15.26
C THR A 251 -26.21 -22.97 -15.02
N SER A 252 -24.96 -22.91 -15.47
CA SER A 252 -23.96 -23.95 -15.22
C SER A 252 -23.35 -23.81 -13.83
N LYS A 253 -23.37 -24.88 -13.03
CA LYS A 253 -22.72 -24.93 -11.71
C LYS A 253 -21.19 -24.96 -11.84
N SER A 254 -20.51 -24.38 -10.87
CA SER A 254 -19.06 -24.46 -10.73
C SER A 254 -18.65 -25.85 -10.20
N HIS A 255 -17.52 -26.37 -10.71
CA HIS A 255 -16.89 -27.59 -10.19
C HIS A 255 -15.89 -27.30 -9.06
N ILE A 256 -15.75 -26.03 -8.65
CA ILE A 256 -14.84 -25.63 -7.57
C ILE A 256 -15.53 -25.91 -6.24
N PRO A 257 -14.95 -26.72 -5.36
CA PRO A 257 -15.57 -27.03 -4.08
C PRO A 257 -15.61 -25.81 -3.14
N SER A 258 -16.57 -25.83 -2.21
CA SER A 258 -16.62 -24.89 -1.08
C SER A 258 -15.61 -25.33 -0.03
N ILE A 259 -14.63 -24.48 0.28
CA ILE A 259 -13.56 -24.80 1.23
C ILE A 259 -13.43 -23.64 2.22
N GLU A 260 -13.66 -23.95 3.49
CA GLU A 260 -13.43 -23.06 4.62
C GLU A 260 -12.11 -23.43 5.30
N LEU A 261 -11.26 -22.43 5.50
CA LEU A 261 -10.02 -22.57 6.26
C LEU A 261 -10.26 -22.12 7.70
N LYS A 262 -10.01 -23.01 8.66
CA LYS A 262 -10.06 -22.74 10.09
C LYS A 262 -8.65 -22.58 10.62
N SER A 263 -8.43 -21.55 11.43
CA SER A 263 -7.16 -21.39 12.09
C SER A 263 -7.17 -22.03 13.48
N ASP A 264 -6.23 -22.93 13.69
CA ASP A 264 -5.92 -23.63 14.94
C ASP A 264 -5.27 -22.68 15.96
N ASP A 265 -4.58 -21.63 15.49
CA ASP A 265 -3.88 -20.64 16.33
C ASP A 265 -4.27 -19.19 16.02
N SER A 266 -5.09 -18.62 16.90
CA SER A 266 -5.57 -17.24 16.78
C SER A 266 -4.68 -16.19 17.44
N ARG A 267 -3.58 -16.57 18.12
CA ARG A 267 -2.74 -15.64 18.90
C ARG A 267 -2.22 -14.46 18.09
N PHE A 268 -1.90 -14.70 16.82
CA PHE A 268 -1.28 -13.72 15.93
C PHE A 268 -2.21 -13.21 14.83
N LEU A 269 -3.43 -13.76 14.74
CA LEU A 269 -4.41 -13.31 13.76
C LEU A 269 -4.81 -11.84 14.01
N PRO A 270 -5.16 -11.10 12.95
CA PRO A 270 -5.84 -9.82 13.12
C PRO A 270 -7.10 -10.02 13.99
N ARG A 271 -7.26 -9.19 15.03
CA ARG A 271 -8.36 -9.34 16.00
C ARG A 271 -9.75 -9.30 15.36
N ASP A 272 -9.90 -8.43 14.35
CA ASP A 272 -11.15 -8.22 13.62
C ASP A 272 -10.89 -8.43 12.13
N ILE A 273 -11.00 -9.68 11.65
CA ILE A 273 -10.93 -9.96 10.21
C ILE A 273 -12.19 -9.39 9.56
N SER A 274 -12.00 -8.51 8.57
CA SER A 274 -13.10 -7.83 7.89
C SER A 274 -13.98 -8.82 7.13
N ASN A 275 -15.29 -8.68 7.26
CA ASN A 275 -16.19 -9.29 6.28
C ASN A 275 -16.05 -8.63 4.90
N PHE A 276 -16.65 -9.22 3.88
CA PHE A 276 -16.47 -8.78 2.50
C PHE A 276 -16.95 -7.35 2.29
N GLN A 277 -18.09 -6.97 2.88
CA GLN A 277 -18.64 -5.61 2.77
C GLN A 277 -17.72 -4.56 3.44
N GLN A 278 -17.16 -4.87 4.61
CA GLN A 278 -16.17 -4.03 5.28
C GLN A 278 -14.91 -3.89 4.43
N GLY A 279 -14.39 -5.00 3.88
CA GLY A 279 -13.22 -4.93 3.00
C GLY A 279 -13.50 -4.20 1.68
N LEU A 280 -14.71 -4.27 1.12
CA LEU A 280 -15.11 -3.44 -0.04
C LEU A 280 -15.06 -1.94 0.30
N SER A 281 -15.50 -1.56 1.50
CA SER A 281 -15.40 -0.19 2.00
C SER A 281 -13.93 0.25 2.10
N VAL A 282 -13.06 -0.61 2.64
CA VAL A 282 -11.60 -0.35 2.73
C VAL A 282 -11.01 -0.10 1.35
N ILE A 283 -11.20 -1.01 0.39
CA ILE A 283 -10.59 -0.86 -0.94
C ILE A 283 -11.14 0.34 -1.71
N ARG A 284 -12.43 0.67 -1.56
CA ARG A 284 -13.02 1.87 -2.18
C ARG A 284 -12.40 3.14 -1.62
N LYS A 285 -12.22 3.21 -0.30
CA LYS A 285 -11.53 4.34 0.35
C LYS A 285 -10.06 4.42 -0.03
N GLN A 286 -9.37 3.28 -0.21
CA GLN A 286 -7.98 3.22 -0.68
C GLN A 286 -7.85 3.75 -2.13
N ALA A 287 -8.80 3.43 -3.00
CA ALA A 287 -8.86 3.94 -4.36
C ALA A 287 -9.12 5.45 -4.41
N GLY A 288 -10.05 5.94 -3.58
CA GLY A 288 -10.45 7.35 -3.49
C GLY A 288 -9.62 8.24 -2.55
N CYS A 289 -8.49 7.79 -2.01
CA CYS A 289 -7.88 8.43 -0.85
C CYS A 289 -7.31 9.83 -1.13
N ALA A 290 -7.86 10.86 -0.48
CA ALA A 290 -7.36 12.24 -0.59
C ALA A 290 -5.95 12.43 -0.01
N PHE A 291 -5.53 11.62 0.96
CA PHE A 291 -4.14 11.64 1.44
C PHE A 291 -3.16 11.19 0.35
N LYS A 292 -3.54 10.18 -0.46
CA LYS A 292 -2.69 9.75 -1.59
C LYS A 292 -2.59 10.83 -2.67
N MET A 293 -3.69 11.56 -2.91
CA MET A 293 -3.70 12.72 -3.83
C MET A 293 -2.60 13.73 -3.48
N ILE A 294 -2.43 14.08 -2.21
CA ILE A 294 -1.46 15.10 -1.80
C ILE A 294 -0.03 14.55 -1.62
N TYR A 295 0.13 13.31 -1.15
CA TYR A 295 1.44 12.82 -0.66
C TYR A 295 2.10 11.74 -1.51
N SER A 296 1.38 10.67 -1.86
CA SER A 296 2.03 9.43 -2.35
C SER A 296 1.90 9.19 -3.85
N LEU A 297 1.00 9.88 -4.53
CA LEU A 297 0.85 9.75 -5.97
C LEU A 297 1.91 10.54 -6.74
N ARG A 298 2.28 10.03 -7.92
CA ARG A 298 2.97 10.87 -8.90
C ARG A 298 2.02 11.95 -9.42
N PRO A 299 2.55 13.09 -9.89
CA PRO A 299 1.73 14.24 -10.29
C PRO A 299 0.86 13.97 -11.52
N ASP A 300 1.25 13.03 -12.38
CA ASP A 300 0.51 12.64 -13.59
C ASP A 300 -0.68 11.70 -13.31
N MET A 301 -0.82 11.20 -12.08
CA MET A 301 -1.82 10.19 -11.73
C MET A 301 -3.17 10.80 -11.38
N LEU A 302 -4.21 9.97 -11.51
CA LEU A 302 -5.59 10.30 -11.23
C LEU A 302 -6.08 9.57 -9.97
N ILE A 303 -6.95 10.22 -9.20
CA ILE A 303 -7.89 9.59 -8.27
C ILE A 303 -9.25 10.20 -8.55
N ALA A 304 -10.29 9.36 -8.66
CA ALA A 304 -11.65 9.82 -8.92
C ALA A 304 -11.73 10.77 -10.14
N ASP A 305 -11.03 10.39 -11.23
CA ASP A 305 -10.94 11.16 -12.47
C ASP A 305 -10.28 12.55 -12.34
N GLN A 306 -9.69 12.86 -11.19
CA GLN A 306 -8.99 14.12 -10.93
C GLN A 306 -7.49 13.92 -10.86
N ASN A 307 -6.74 14.79 -11.54
CA ASN A 307 -5.29 14.73 -11.59
C ASN A 307 -4.66 15.23 -10.26
N ALA A 308 -3.66 14.51 -9.76
CA ALA A 308 -3.00 14.80 -8.50
C ALA A 308 -2.25 16.14 -8.52
N ASN A 309 -1.56 16.47 -9.61
CA ASN A 309 -0.89 17.78 -9.76
C ASN A 309 -1.88 18.93 -9.70
N ASP A 310 -2.95 18.87 -10.50
CA ASP A 310 -4.01 19.87 -10.53
C ASP A 310 -4.64 20.08 -9.14
N PHE A 311 -4.94 18.99 -8.43
CA PHE A 311 -5.46 19.06 -7.06
C PHE A 311 -4.49 19.78 -6.11
N ARG A 312 -3.19 19.47 -6.17
CA ARG A 312 -2.16 20.07 -5.31
C ARG A 312 -1.97 21.57 -5.58
N ILE A 313 -1.96 21.97 -6.85
CA ILE A 313 -1.85 23.39 -7.26
C ILE A 313 -3.09 24.15 -6.79
N LYS A 314 -4.29 23.62 -7.02
CA LYS A 314 -5.54 24.24 -6.54
C LYS A 314 -5.56 24.37 -5.02
N ALA A 315 -5.07 23.37 -4.30
CA ALA A 315 -4.96 23.44 -2.84
C ALA A 315 -3.99 24.53 -2.38
N GLY A 316 -2.85 24.69 -3.05
CA GLY A 316 -1.92 25.79 -2.83
C GLY A 316 -2.54 27.17 -3.08
N HIS A 317 -3.25 27.33 -4.20
CA HIS A 317 -3.95 28.58 -4.50
C HIS A 317 -5.02 28.90 -3.47
N LYS A 318 -5.77 27.89 -3.04
CA LYS A 318 -6.86 28.07 -2.09
C LYS A 318 -6.36 28.50 -0.71
N ILE A 319 -5.22 27.99 -0.25
CA ILE A 319 -4.66 28.43 1.04
C ILE A 319 -4.11 29.85 0.96
N SER A 320 -3.57 30.29 -0.19
CA SER A 320 -3.18 31.70 -0.34
C SER A 320 -4.37 32.67 -0.31
N GLU A 321 -5.59 32.22 -0.67
CA GLU A 321 -6.82 33.00 -0.50
C GLU A 321 -7.29 33.01 0.97
N GLU A 322 -7.35 31.84 1.62
CA GLU A 322 -7.87 31.72 3.00
C GLU A 322 -6.89 32.27 4.05
N SER A 323 -5.59 32.20 3.79
CA SER A 323 -4.52 32.62 4.69
C SER A 323 -3.42 33.31 3.89
N PRO A 324 -3.66 34.57 3.46
CA PRO A 324 -2.72 35.34 2.67
C PRO A 324 -1.31 35.35 3.25
N VAL A 325 -0.33 35.37 2.35
CA VAL A 325 1.06 35.58 2.73
C VAL A 325 1.28 37.07 3.02
N PRO A 326 2.18 37.45 3.94
CA PRO A 326 2.51 38.85 4.16
C PRO A 326 2.96 39.58 2.87
N GLU A 327 2.69 40.87 2.78
CA GLU A 327 3.04 41.64 1.59
C GLU A 327 4.56 41.79 1.42
N ASP A 328 5.33 41.73 2.50
CA ASP A 328 6.77 41.94 2.54
C ASP A 328 7.58 40.63 2.46
N ILE A 329 6.95 39.47 2.18
CA ILE A 329 7.72 38.25 1.94
C ILE A 329 8.50 38.33 0.63
N ASP A 330 9.70 37.73 0.61
CA ASP A 330 10.60 37.72 -0.54
C ASP A 330 10.15 36.70 -1.60
N PHE A 331 9.93 35.44 -1.22
CA PHE A 331 9.49 34.34 -2.09
C PHE A 331 8.91 33.13 -1.34
N VAL A 332 8.22 32.27 -2.08
CA VAL A 332 7.72 30.96 -1.63
C VAL A 332 8.81 29.90 -1.79
N VAL A 333 9.00 29.05 -0.78
CA VAL A 333 9.97 27.94 -0.75
C VAL A 333 9.24 26.61 -0.60
N PRO A 334 9.31 25.70 -1.58
CA PRO A 334 8.77 24.36 -1.44
C PRO A 334 9.68 23.45 -0.59
N ILE A 335 9.07 22.55 0.18
CA ILE A 335 9.77 21.34 0.65
C ILE A 335 9.67 20.27 -0.46
N PRO A 336 10.80 19.82 -1.05
CA PRO A 336 10.77 18.84 -2.13
C PRO A 336 10.50 17.41 -1.64
N GLU A 337 9.90 16.53 -2.44
CA GLU A 337 9.48 16.73 -3.85
C GLU A 337 7.99 17.06 -4.00
N SER A 338 7.12 16.54 -3.14
CA SER A 338 5.66 16.69 -3.24
C SER A 338 5.17 18.11 -2.95
N GLY A 339 5.83 18.84 -2.05
CA GLY A 339 5.48 20.22 -1.70
C GLY A 339 5.67 21.22 -2.85
N ILE A 340 6.40 20.86 -3.91
CA ILE A 340 6.64 21.71 -5.09
C ILE A 340 5.32 22.13 -5.75
N TYR A 341 4.39 21.21 -5.95
CA TYR A 341 3.15 21.48 -6.69
C TYR A 341 2.23 22.42 -5.92
N SER A 342 2.14 22.24 -4.60
CA SER A 342 1.37 23.14 -3.77
C SER A 342 2.03 24.50 -3.59
N ALA A 343 3.36 24.57 -3.50
CA ALA A 343 4.08 25.83 -3.50
C ALA A 343 3.85 26.63 -4.79
N THR A 344 3.80 25.96 -5.95
CA THR A 344 3.40 26.59 -7.22
C THR A 344 2.01 27.23 -7.12
N GLY A 345 1.06 26.55 -6.49
CA GLY A 345 -0.27 27.10 -6.22
C GLY A 345 -0.24 28.32 -5.30
N VAL A 346 0.50 28.25 -4.19
CA VAL A 346 0.64 29.37 -3.23
C VAL A 346 1.31 30.58 -3.90
N ALA A 347 2.37 30.34 -4.68
CA ALA A 347 3.07 31.38 -5.43
C ALA A 347 2.15 32.06 -6.45
N ALA A 348 1.40 31.27 -7.23
CA ALA A 348 0.44 31.79 -8.20
C ALA A 348 -0.68 32.61 -7.54
N GLY A 349 -1.26 32.12 -6.45
CA GLY A 349 -2.36 32.83 -5.76
C GLY A 349 -1.91 34.06 -4.96
N SER A 350 -0.64 34.12 -4.52
CA SER A 350 -0.08 35.28 -3.81
C SER A 350 0.62 36.29 -4.72
N GLY A 351 0.90 35.95 -5.98
CA GLY A 351 1.73 36.76 -6.88
C GLY A 351 3.22 36.82 -6.49
N LYS A 352 3.66 35.99 -5.53
CA LYS A 352 5.05 35.91 -5.08
C LYS A 352 5.84 34.91 -5.91
N PRO A 353 7.13 35.17 -6.21
CA PRO A 353 7.94 34.20 -6.94
C PRO A 353 8.23 32.96 -6.10
N ILE A 354 8.50 31.84 -6.77
CA ILE A 354 8.94 30.58 -6.14
C ILE A 354 10.45 30.42 -6.29
N TYR A 355 11.15 30.10 -5.20
CA TYR A 355 12.58 29.83 -5.18
C TYR A 355 12.87 28.49 -4.51
N PHE A 356 13.74 27.69 -5.12
CA PHE A 356 14.16 26.40 -4.58
C PHE A 356 15.27 26.57 -3.54
N GLY A 357 14.90 27.07 -2.36
CA GLY A 357 15.81 27.23 -1.22
C GLY A 357 16.19 25.92 -0.53
N ILE A 358 15.47 24.83 -0.80
CA ILE A 358 15.75 23.49 -0.28
C ILE A 358 15.86 22.54 -1.46
N ILE A 359 16.97 21.80 -1.55
CA ILE A 359 17.16 20.76 -2.55
C ILE A 359 17.19 19.38 -1.90
N ARG A 360 16.73 18.37 -2.63
CA ARG A 360 16.86 16.98 -2.22
C ARG A 360 18.24 16.46 -2.62
N ASP A 361 18.95 15.86 -1.67
CA ASP A 361 20.20 15.16 -1.94
C ASP A 361 19.91 13.77 -2.51
N TYR A 362 20.22 13.58 -3.79
CA TYR A 362 20.08 12.29 -4.49
C TYR A 362 21.36 11.45 -4.44
N PHE A 363 22.48 12.00 -3.97
CA PHE A 363 23.78 11.32 -3.97
C PHE A 363 23.98 10.43 -2.75
N THR A 364 23.39 10.79 -1.60
CA THR A 364 23.39 9.96 -0.37
C THR A 364 22.58 8.66 -0.48
N GLU A 365 21.73 8.48 -1.50
CA GLU A 365 21.08 7.18 -1.77
C GLU A 365 22.06 6.13 -2.34
N LYS A 366 23.25 6.54 -2.85
CA LYS A 366 24.26 5.63 -3.42
C LYS A 366 25.30 5.12 -2.42
N THR A 367 25.39 5.68 -1.22
CA THR A 367 26.33 5.18 -0.19
C THR A 367 25.75 3.94 0.48
N LEU A 368 26.23 2.78 0.04
CA LEU A 368 25.85 1.42 0.47
C LEU A 368 26.20 1.06 1.93
N TYR A 369 26.54 2.03 2.79
CA TYR A 369 27.12 1.77 4.11
C TYR A 369 26.42 2.50 5.27
N SER A 370 26.18 1.69 6.30
CA SER A 370 25.81 1.98 7.69
C SER A 370 24.33 2.19 8.04
N ALA A 371 23.90 1.31 8.95
CA ALA A 371 22.65 1.32 9.68
C ALA A 371 22.93 1.78 11.11
N THR A 372 22.17 2.77 11.58
CA THR A 372 21.76 2.90 12.99
C THR A 372 20.52 3.80 13.04
N LEU A 373 19.58 3.45 13.93
CA LEU A 373 18.29 4.11 14.14
C LEU A 373 18.36 5.33 15.08
N GLN A 374 19.55 5.87 15.35
CA GLN A 374 19.70 7.09 16.13
C GLN A 374 19.78 8.29 15.20
N ASN A 375 18.85 9.22 15.41
CA ASN A 375 18.74 10.56 14.82
C ASN A 375 18.01 10.68 13.45
N ARG A 376 16.67 10.76 13.51
CA ARG A 376 15.80 11.22 12.40
C ARG A 376 16.24 12.58 11.85
N TYR A 377 16.84 13.42 12.71
CA TYR A 377 17.45 14.70 12.36
C TYR A 377 18.64 14.54 11.41
N GLU A 378 19.57 13.61 11.69
CA GLU A 378 20.72 13.34 10.80
C GLU A 378 20.30 12.67 9.50
N ASN A 379 19.32 11.76 9.54
CA ASN A 379 18.78 11.12 8.34
C ASN A 379 18.03 12.09 7.41
N LEU A 380 17.45 13.17 7.95
CA LEU A 380 16.82 14.24 7.18
C LEU A 380 17.85 15.26 6.68
N LYS A 381 18.85 15.64 7.50
CA LYS A 381 20.01 16.44 7.05
C LYS A 381 20.78 15.77 5.91
N ARG A 382 20.80 14.42 5.87
CA ARG A 382 21.35 13.66 4.75
C ARG A 382 20.50 13.74 3.48
N LYS A 383 19.22 14.13 3.55
CA LYS A 383 18.28 14.09 2.41
C LYS A 383 17.87 15.46 1.88
N LEU A 384 17.94 16.49 2.70
CA LEU A 384 17.57 17.86 2.33
C LEU A 384 18.74 18.79 2.62
N ILE A 385 19.06 19.66 1.67
CA ILE A 385 20.15 20.63 1.77
C ILE A 385 19.54 22.04 1.60
N PRO A 386 19.64 22.92 2.61
CA PRO A 386 19.27 24.32 2.46
C PRO A 386 20.35 25.06 1.67
N VAL A 387 19.93 25.88 0.70
CA VAL A 387 20.81 26.72 -0.12
C VAL A 387 20.96 28.07 0.56
N ARG A 388 22.04 28.26 1.34
CA ARG A 388 22.26 29.45 2.17
C ARG A 388 22.18 30.74 1.35
N GLU A 389 22.78 30.75 0.16
CA GLU A 389 22.85 31.91 -0.74
C GLU A 389 21.48 32.41 -1.19
N ILE A 390 20.47 31.52 -1.21
CA ILE A 390 19.08 31.88 -1.50
C ILE A 390 18.38 32.37 -0.22
N LEU A 391 18.68 31.76 0.92
CA LEU A 391 17.85 31.83 2.14
C LEU A 391 18.29 32.87 3.18
N GLU A 392 19.58 33.18 3.27
CA GLU A 392 20.14 34.02 4.33
C GLU A 392 19.53 35.43 4.33
N GLY A 393 19.02 35.87 5.49
CA GLY A 393 18.38 37.17 5.69
C GLY A 393 16.98 37.32 5.07
N LYS A 394 16.42 36.27 4.44
CA LYS A 394 15.14 36.34 3.73
C LYS A 394 13.92 36.08 4.62
N LYS A 395 12.78 36.65 4.24
CA LYS A 395 11.44 36.35 4.74
C LYS A 395 10.76 35.42 3.74
N ILE A 396 10.42 34.20 4.16
CA ILE A 396 9.95 33.17 3.24
C ILE A 396 8.59 32.61 3.65
N VAL A 397 7.88 32.09 2.65
CA VAL A 397 6.73 31.20 2.89
C VAL A 397 7.15 29.77 2.60
N LEU A 398 7.27 28.95 3.65
CA LEU A 398 7.59 27.53 3.55
C LEU A 398 6.31 26.71 3.31
N VAL A 399 6.30 25.90 2.26
CA VAL A 399 5.14 25.09 1.88
C VAL A 399 5.49 23.60 1.90
N ASP A 400 4.70 22.84 2.64
CA ASP A 400 4.74 21.38 2.73
C ASP A 400 3.33 20.82 2.52
N GLU A 401 3.15 19.65 1.91
CA GLU A 401 1.82 19.17 1.53
C GLU A 401 0.92 18.80 2.71
N ALA A 402 1.51 18.33 3.82
CA ALA A 402 0.76 17.79 4.95
C ALA A 402 1.63 17.72 6.21
N VAL A 403 0.99 17.86 7.38
CA VAL A 403 1.63 17.60 8.67
C VAL A 403 1.08 16.33 9.30
N LEU A 404 1.94 15.31 9.38
CA LEU A 404 1.62 14.06 10.09
C LEU A 404 1.86 14.22 11.60
N SER A 405 3.11 14.09 12.04
CA SER A 405 3.52 14.26 13.45
C SER A 405 4.21 15.61 13.72
N GLY A 406 4.46 16.42 12.69
CA GLY A 406 5.23 17.67 12.79
C GLY A 406 6.75 17.48 12.94
N SER A 407 7.22 16.28 13.29
CA SER A 407 8.65 16.02 13.54
C SER A 407 9.56 16.33 12.36
N THR A 408 9.21 15.96 11.12
CA THR A 408 10.00 16.30 9.92
C THR A 408 10.06 17.81 9.70
N LEU A 409 8.92 18.49 9.78
CA LEU A 409 8.82 19.94 9.57
C LEU A 409 9.65 20.71 10.61
N LYS A 410 9.67 20.25 11.87
CA LYS A 410 10.52 20.82 12.93
C LYS A 410 12.01 20.76 12.58
N VAL A 411 12.47 19.65 11.97
CA VAL A 411 13.86 19.53 11.50
C VAL A 411 14.13 20.55 10.39
N VAL A 412 13.23 20.65 9.41
CA VAL A 412 13.40 21.59 8.29
C VAL A 412 13.45 23.03 8.78
N VAL A 413 12.55 23.43 9.68
CA VAL A 413 12.56 24.77 10.28
C VAL A 413 13.88 25.06 11.01
N SER A 414 14.40 24.10 11.78
CA SER A 414 15.71 24.24 12.42
C SER A 414 16.83 24.46 11.40
N MET A 415 16.86 23.69 10.30
CA MET A 415 17.87 23.85 9.26
C MET A 415 17.80 25.22 8.58
N LEU A 416 16.59 25.75 8.38
CA LEU A 416 16.37 27.07 7.79
C LEU A 416 16.84 28.20 8.72
N LYS A 417 16.63 28.05 10.03
CA LYS A 417 17.17 28.98 11.03
C LYS A 417 18.70 28.93 11.10
N ASP A 418 19.29 27.74 11.03
CA ASP A 418 20.75 27.54 11.05
C ASP A 418 21.45 28.27 9.87
N VAL A 419 20.78 28.41 8.72
CA VAL A 419 21.29 29.17 7.56
C VAL A 419 20.92 30.66 7.57
N GLY A 420 20.25 31.13 8.63
CA GLY A 420 19.98 32.55 8.83
C GLY A 420 18.73 33.09 8.14
N VAL A 421 17.70 32.27 7.88
CA VAL A 421 16.40 32.78 7.43
C VAL A 421 15.81 33.72 8.49
N ARG A 422 15.34 34.91 8.07
CA ARG A 422 14.87 35.99 8.95
C ARG A 422 13.46 35.73 9.50
N GLU A 423 12.52 35.41 8.62
CA GLU A 423 11.13 35.08 8.98
C GLU A 423 10.66 33.85 8.18
N ILE A 424 9.94 32.95 8.85
CA ILE A 424 9.39 31.73 8.28
C ILE A 424 7.88 31.74 8.50
N HIS A 425 7.12 31.79 7.41
CA HIS A 425 5.67 31.59 7.43
C HIS A 425 5.33 30.24 6.82
N ILE A 426 4.66 29.38 7.55
CA ILE A 426 4.31 28.04 7.07
C ILE A 426 2.88 28.04 6.51
N ARG A 427 2.71 27.43 5.34
CA ARG A 427 1.40 27.17 4.72
C ARG A 427 1.29 25.69 4.36
N ILE A 428 0.30 25.02 4.95
CA ILE A 428 0.01 23.60 4.70
C ILE A 428 -1.29 23.51 3.90
N PRO A 429 -1.25 23.19 2.60
CA PRO A 429 -2.38 23.18 1.66
C PRO A 429 -3.30 21.96 1.87
N SER A 430 -3.37 21.44 3.10
CA SER A 430 -4.28 20.40 3.52
C SER A 430 -4.80 20.71 4.93
N PRO A 431 -5.96 20.18 5.32
CA PRO A 431 -6.41 20.25 6.70
C PRO A 431 -5.48 19.42 7.60
N PRO A 432 -5.47 19.67 8.91
CA PRO A 432 -4.82 18.79 9.86
C PRO A 432 -5.47 17.40 9.84
N MET A 433 -4.65 16.35 9.94
CA MET A 433 -5.15 14.98 10.10
C MET A 433 -5.47 14.71 11.58
N VAL A 434 -6.69 14.26 11.82
CA VAL A 434 -7.28 14.13 13.16
C VAL A 434 -7.67 12.70 13.50
N ASN A 435 -8.05 11.91 12.51
CA ASN A 435 -8.53 10.56 12.70
C ASN A 435 -7.52 9.51 12.26
N GLU A 436 -7.59 8.36 12.91
CA GLU A 436 -6.94 7.14 12.43
C GLU A 436 -7.56 6.71 11.10
N CYS A 437 -6.74 6.15 10.21
CA CYS A 437 -7.18 5.82 8.87
C CYS A 437 -7.92 4.47 8.85
N SER A 438 -9.24 4.52 8.72
CA SER A 438 -10.09 3.34 8.53
C SER A 438 -9.72 2.49 7.30
N ALA A 439 -9.07 3.10 6.30
CA ALA A 439 -8.63 2.45 5.08
C ALA A 439 -7.19 1.92 5.14
N LYS A 440 -6.51 2.04 6.30
CA LYS A 440 -5.15 1.55 6.53
C LYS A 440 -4.09 2.12 5.56
N VAL A 441 -4.34 3.29 4.95
CA VAL A 441 -3.41 3.99 4.05
C VAL A 441 -2.45 4.88 4.83
N LEU A 442 -2.99 5.67 5.77
CA LEU A 442 -2.16 6.48 6.66
C LEU A 442 -1.42 5.55 7.62
N PRO A 443 -0.10 5.73 7.83
CA PRO A 443 0.64 4.92 8.78
C PRO A 443 0.13 5.18 10.21
N ASN A 444 0.18 4.14 11.05
CA ASN A 444 -0.17 4.27 12.46
C ASN A 444 0.93 5.05 13.19
N LEU A 445 0.67 6.33 13.48
CA LEU A 445 1.57 7.24 14.17
C LEU A 445 0.79 8.28 14.97
N LYS A 446 1.45 8.92 15.94
CA LYS A 446 0.86 10.03 16.70
C LYS A 446 0.70 11.27 15.80
N LEU A 447 -0.52 11.49 15.33
CA LEU A 447 -0.87 12.66 14.52
C LEU A 447 -0.83 13.93 15.37
N ALA A 448 -0.32 15.01 14.80
CA ALA A 448 -0.32 16.33 15.43
C ALA A 448 -1.76 16.80 15.74
N GLY A 449 -2.72 16.45 14.89
CA GLY A 449 -4.13 16.82 15.06
C GLY A 449 -4.99 15.85 15.87
N LYS A 450 -4.47 14.73 16.41
CA LYS A 450 -5.30 13.64 17.00
C LYS A 450 -6.27 14.11 18.10
N ASN A 451 -5.88 15.12 18.89
CA ASN A 451 -6.67 15.66 20.01
C ASN A 451 -6.91 17.16 19.87
N MET A 452 -6.85 17.69 18.65
CA MET A 452 -7.07 19.11 18.43
C MET A 452 -8.49 19.52 18.84
N THR A 453 -8.65 20.64 19.53
CA THR A 453 -9.97 21.24 19.86
C THR A 453 -10.56 21.97 18.65
N ASN A 454 -9.78 22.83 18.01
CA ASN A 454 -10.10 23.48 16.74
C ASN A 454 -8.80 23.75 15.94
N GLN A 455 -8.93 24.02 14.65
CA GLN A 455 -7.78 24.21 13.75
C GLN A 455 -6.86 25.33 14.23
N LYS A 456 -7.41 26.47 14.66
CA LYS A 456 -6.63 27.63 15.09
C LYS A 456 -5.77 27.33 16.31
N ALA A 457 -6.30 26.61 17.29
CA ALA A 457 -5.53 26.19 18.47
C ALA A 457 -4.34 25.29 18.11
N LEU A 458 -4.50 24.40 17.12
CA LEU A 458 -3.40 23.57 16.62
C LEU A 458 -2.36 24.41 15.84
N GLU A 459 -2.81 25.36 15.02
CA GLU A 459 -1.92 26.29 14.31
C GLU A 459 -1.08 27.10 15.29
N ASP A 460 -1.70 27.68 16.33
CA ASP A 460 -1.01 28.47 17.35
C ASP A 460 -0.01 27.60 18.15
N GLN A 461 -0.39 26.36 18.47
CA GLN A 461 0.51 25.41 19.12
C GLN A 461 1.72 25.10 18.22
N LEU A 462 1.50 24.73 16.94
CA LEU A 462 2.58 24.39 16.02
C LEU A 462 3.47 25.59 15.69
N GLN A 463 2.89 26.78 15.59
CA GLN A 463 3.62 28.03 15.43
C GLN A 463 4.62 28.22 16.58
N SER A 464 4.16 28.03 17.82
CA SER A 464 5.02 28.10 19.02
C SER A 464 6.05 26.96 19.06
N ASP A 465 5.63 25.72 18.82
CA ASP A 465 6.49 24.52 18.87
C ASP A 465 7.64 24.55 17.85
N PHE A 466 7.42 25.19 16.70
CA PHE A 466 8.43 25.41 15.66
C PHE A 466 9.14 26.76 15.79
N ASN A 467 8.60 27.68 16.60
CA ASN A 467 9.06 29.06 16.78
C ASN A 467 9.10 29.82 15.43
N VAL A 468 7.99 29.80 14.68
CA VAL A 468 7.86 30.43 13.36
C VAL A 468 6.91 31.64 13.42
N ASP A 469 6.99 32.52 12.43
CA ASP A 469 6.28 33.80 12.44
C ASP A 469 4.78 33.67 12.15
N SER A 470 4.40 32.73 11.29
CA SER A 470 2.99 32.31 11.17
C SER A 470 2.86 30.86 10.71
N PHE A 471 1.75 30.23 11.06
CA PHE A 471 1.41 28.87 10.63
C PHE A 471 -0.07 28.83 10.23
N ALA A 472 -0.40 28.21 9.10
CA ALA A 472 -1.80 27.98 8.71
C ALA A 472 -1.98 26.66 7.95
N PHE A 473 -3.10 25.98 8.22
CA PHE A 473 -3.64 24.88 7.42
C PHE A 473 -4.75 25.38 6.49
N LEU A 474 -4.94 24.71 5.36
CA LEU A 474 -6.14 24.90 4.54
C LEU A 474 -7.37 24.36 5.28
N SER A 475 -8.49 25.07 5.24
CA SER A 475 -9.71 24.59 5.91
C SER A 475 -10.23 23.28 5.29
N THR A 476 -10.83 22.40 6.10
CA THR A 476 -11.46 21.15 5.61
C THR A 476 -12.52 21.43 4.55
N LYS A 477 -13.29 22.52 4.69
CA LYS A 477 -14.31 22.92 3.73
C LYS A 477 -13.69 23.28 2.37
N ALA A 478 -12.64 24.08 2.37
CA ALA A 478 -11.93 24.44 1.14
C ALA A 478 -11.26 23.23 0.50
N PHE A 479 -10.59 22.38 1.29
CA PHE A 479 -9.93 21.18 0.78
C PHE A 479 -10.91 20.25 0.06
N ILE A 480 -12.08 19.99 0.64
CA ILE A 480 -13.12 19.16 0.03
C ILE A 480 -13.74 19.84 -1.20
N SER A 481 -13.76 21.17 -1.25
CA SER A 481 -14.31 21.91 -2.41
C SER A 481 -13.47 21.76 -3.68
N ILE A 482 -12.19 21.40 -3.56
CA ILE A 482 -11.27 21.19 -4.69
C ILE A 482 -11.56 19.86 -5.40
N ALA A 483 -12.16 18.90 -4.69
CA ALA A 483 -12.43 17.57 -5.20
C ALA A 483 -13.44 17.59 -6.34
N SER A 484 -13.08 17.00 -7.48
CA SER A 484 -13.98 16.88 -8.65
C SER A 484 -15.17 15.95 -8.39
N SER A 485 -15.03 14.99 -7.46
CA SER A 485 -16.08 14.04 -7.09
C SER A 485 -15.94 13.69 -5.60
N LYS A 486 -16.82 14.24 -4.77
CA LYS A 486 -16.76 14.06 -3.29
C LYS A 486 -17.14 12.64 -2.89
N GLU A 487 -18.06 12.03 -3.62
CA GLU A 487 -18.59 10.69 -3.42
C GLU A 487 -17.62 9.56 -3.79
N LYS A 488 -16.67 9.84 -4.69
CA LYS A 488 -15.59 8.90 -5.07
C LYS A 488 -14.32 9.10 -4.25
N MET A 489 -14.20 10.19 -3.49
CA MET A 489 -13.02 10.49 -2.67
C MET A 489 -13.25 10.21 -1.18
N CYS A 490 -12.19 9.81 -0.49
CA CYS A 490 -12.17 9.56 0.95
C CYS A 490 -11.40 10.67 1.67
N PHE A 491 -12.07 11.31 2.63
CA PHE A 491 -11.54 12.39 3.46
C PHE A 491 -11.48 12.05 4.95
N ASP A 492 -11.78 10.81 5.35
CA ASP A 492 -11.97 10.38 6.75
C ASP A 492 -10.89 10.90 7.72
N CYS A 493 -9.63 10.94 7.29
CA CYS A 493 -8.51 11.39 8.12
C CYS A 493 -8.58 12.89 8.49
N PHE A 494 -9.33 13.69 7.73
CA PHE A 494 -9.44 15.15 7.85
C PHE A 494 -10.78 15.61 8.44
N LEU A 495 -11.76 14.71 8.56
CA LEU A 495 -13.09 15.01 9.09
C LEU A 495 -13.08 14.86 10.61
N LYS A 496 -13.81 15.71 11.33
CA LYS A 496 -14.03 15.56 12.78
C LYS A 496 -15.35 14.88 13.07
#